data_AF-A0A957J5P7-F1
#
_entry.id   AF-A0A957J5P7-F1
#
_cell.length_a   1.000
_cell.length_b   1.000
_cell.length_c   1.000
_cell.angle_alpha   90.00
_cell.angle_beta   90.00
_cell.angle_gamma   90.00
#
_symmetry.space_group_name_H-M   'P 1'
#
loop_
_entity.id
_entity.type
_entity.pdbx_description
1 polymer ?
#
loop_
_entity_poly.entity_id
_entity_poly.type
_entity_poly.pdbx_seq_one_letter_code
_entity_poly.pdbx_strand_id
1 'polypeptide(L)' 'MNNILNIKTPAEGQASALKSDYDLENHGLRNWRQVYWNLPTEALYEEVVFRGEGRTTKMG' A
#
# COMPACT_ATOMS: atom_id res chain seq x y z
N MET A 1 9.78 5.30 -3.06
CA MET A 1 9.28 6.47 -3.80
C MET A 1 9.09 7.63 -2.84
N ASN A 2 9.87 8.70 -2.97
CA ASN A 2 9.72 9.91 -2.15
C ASN A 2 8.49 10.69 -2.64
N ASN A 3 7.47 10.77 -1.80
CA ASN A 3 6.20 11.39 -2.14
C ASN A 3 6.20 12.90 -1.86
N ILE A 4 7.09 13.62 -2.52
CA ILE A 4 7.24 15.08 -2.37
C ILE A 4 5.99 15.88 -2.76
N LEU A 5 5.06 15.24 -3.49
CA LEU A 5 3.79 15.83 -3.94
C LEU A 5 2.58 15.37 -3.10
N ASN A 6 2.81 14.64 -2.01
CA ASN A 6 1.76 14.09 -1.14
C ASN A 6 0.63 13.36 -1.91
N ILE A 7 0.99 12.61 -2.94
CA ILE A 7 0.06 11.86 -3.78
C ILE A 7 -0.40 10.63 -3.00
N LYS A 8 -1.67 10.63 -2.61
CA LYS A 8 -2.28 9.47 -1.96
C LYS A 8 -2.30 8.28 -2.89
N THR A 9 -1.97 7.12 -2.36
CA THR A 9 -2.08 5.87 -3.14
C THR A 9 -3.52 5.35 -3.09
N PRO A 10 -3.96 4.58 -4.11
CA PRO A 10 -5.32 4.05 -4.16
C PRO A 10 -5.70 3.24 -2.91
N ALA A 11 -4.78 2.42 -2.38
CA ALA A 11 -5.06 1.56 -1.23
C ALA A 11 -4.78 2.21 0.13
N GLU A 12 -4.41 3.49 0.20
CA GLU A 12 -4.03 4.16 1.46
C GLU A 12 -5.18 4.15 2.49
N GLY A 13 -6.42 4.30 2.03
CA GLY A 13 -7.60 4.22 2.90
C GLY A 13 -7.81 2.81 3.49
N GLN A 14 -7.62 1.77 2.68
CA GLN A 14 -7.69 0.37 3.11
C GLN A 14 -6.56 0.04 4.09
N ALA A 15 -5.38 0.59 3.85
CA ALA A 15 -4.22 0.44 4.73
C ALA A 15 -4.49 0.97 6.14
N SER A 16 -5.15 2.12 6.25
CA SER A 16 -5.55 2.68 7.54
C SER A 16 -6.65 1.86 8.22
N ALA A 17 -7.58 1.30 7.45
CA ALA A 17 -8.70 0.51 7.99
C ALA A 17 -8.26 -0.87 8.50
N LEU A 18 -7.28 -1.50 7.84
CA LEU A 18 -6.76 -2.82 8.18
C LEU A 18 -5.53 -2.77 9.09
N LYS A 19 -5.16 -1.57 9.56
CA LYS A 19 -3.97 -1.38 10.39
C LYS A 19 -4.07 -2.22 11.67
N SER A 20 -3.04 -3.04 11.93
CA SER A 20 -2.90 -3.76 13.19
C SER A 20 -2.69 -2.77 14.35
N ASP A 21 -3.33 -3.04 15.49
CA ASP A 21 -3.06 -2.33 16.76
C ASP A 21 -1.62 -2.59 17.24
N TYR A 22 -1.11 -3.80 16.98
CA TYR A 22 0.30 -4.14 17.18
C TYR A 22 1.07 -3.96 15.89
N ASP A 23 1.59 -2.76 15.68
CA ASP A 23 2.26 -2.35 14.44
C ASP A 23 3.76 -2.71 14.44
N LEU A 24 4.41 -2.55 13.28
CA LEU A 24 5.83 -2.84 13.06
C LEU A 24 6.78 -2.04 13.96
N GLU A 25 6.35 -0.89 14.49
CA GLU A 25 7.14 -0.13 15.46
C GLU A 25 7.48 -0.95 16.72
N ASN A 26 6.55 -1.82 17.14
CA ASN A 26 6.78 -2.73 18.27
C ASN A 26 7.83 -3.81 17.96
N HIS A 27 8.09 -4.05 16.69
CA HIS A 27 9.15 -4.95 16.22
C HIS A 27 10.50 -4.24 16.00
N GLY A 28 10.65 -2.99 16.47
CA GLY A 28 11.89 -2.19 16.32
C GLY A 28 12.11 -1.66 14.90
N LEU A 29 11.14 -1.90 14.05
CA LEU A 29 11.10 -1.56 12.65
C LEU A 29 10.59 -0.09 12.60
N ARG A 30 11.27 0.84 11.87
CA ARG A 30 10.86 2.27 11.74
C ARG A 30 11.13 2.85 10.34
N ASN A 31 10.59 4.05 10.07
CA ASN A 31 10.83 4.87 8.86
C ASN A 31 10.18 4.34 7.56
N TRP A 32 8.95 3.81 7.66
CA TRP A 32 8.12 3.50 6.49
C TRP A 32 7.36 4.73 6.05
N ARG A 33 7.09 4.79 4.75
CA ARG A 33 6.07 5.69 4.22
C ARG A 33 4.65 5.17 4.53
N GLN A 34 4.41 3.87 4.31
CA GLN A 34 3.09 3.25 4.45
C GLN A 34 3.25 1.75 4.72
N VAL A 35 2.37 1.18 5.54
CA VAL A 35 2.29 -0.26 5.81
C VAL A 35 0.92 -0.75 5.35
N TYR A 36 0.90 -1.91 4.69
CA TYR A 36 -0.31 -2.53 4.16
C TYR A 36 -0.49 -3.89 4.81
N TRP A 37 -1.58 -4.06 5.55
CA TRP A 37 -1.94 -5.32 6.21
C TRP A 37 -3.08 -5.99 5.44
N ASN A 38 -2.88 -7.22 4.97
CA ASN A 38 -3.92 -8.05 4.32
C ASN A 38 -4.79 -7.31 3.30
N LEU A 39 -4.17 -6.59 2.36
CA LEU A 39 -4.93 -5.90 1.31
C LEU A 39 -5.76 -6.90 0.48
N PRO A 40 -7.02 -6.53 0.15
CA PRO A 40 -7.81 -7.31 -0.77
C PRO A 40 -7.17 -7.32 -2.17
N THR A 41 -7.47 -8.34 -2.97
CA THR A 41 -6.80 -8.56 -4.26
C THR A 41 -6.95 -7.37 -5.21
N GLU A 42 -8.10 -6.72 -5.20
CA GLU A 42 -8.40 -5.54 -6.01
C GLU A 42 -7.45 -4.38 -5.68
N ALA A 43 -7.22 -4.13 -4.39
CA ALA A 43 -6.31 -3.08 -3.93
C ALA A 43 -4.85 -3.39 -4.30
N LEU A 44 -4.45 -4.67 -4.34
CA LEU A 44 -3.13 -5.07 -4.82
C LEU A 44 -2.95 -4.76 -6.31
N TYR A 45 -3.96 -5.04 -7.15
CA TYR A 45 -3.94 -4.68 -8.56
C TYR A 45 -3.79 -3.17 -8.77
N GLU A 46 -4.55 -2.37 -8.02
CA GLU A 46 -4.48 -0.91 -8.07
C GLU A 46 -3.10 -0.38 -7.66
N GLU A 47 -2.53 -0.87 -6.57
CA GLU A 47 -1.20 -0.45 -6.10
C GLU A 47 -0.10 -0.80 -7.12
N VAL A 48 -0.13 -2.01 -7.69
CA VAL A 48 0.86 -2.46 -8.67
C VAL A 48 0.82 -1.60 -9.92
N VAL A 49 -0.38 -1.27 -10.42
CA VAL A 49 -0.55 -0.39 -11.59
C VAL A 49 -0.16 1.04 -11.26
N PHE A 50 -0.60 1.59 -10.12
CA PHE A 50 -0.28 2.95 -9.68
C PHE A 50 1.22 3.17 -9.50
N ARG A 51 1.92 2.16 -8.95
CA ARG A 51 3.37 2.20 -8.76
C ARG A 51 4.15 1.96 -10.05
N GLY A 52 3.48 1.61 -11.14
CA GLY A 52 4.12 1.23 -12.40
C GLY A 52 4.93 -0.06 -12.30
N GLU A 53 4.65 -0.90 -11.29
CA GLU A 53 5.33 -2.17 -11.04
C GLU A 53 4.72 -3.32 -11.84
N GLY A 54 3.54 -3.11 -12.44
CA GLY A 54 2.89 -4.04 -13.35
C GLY A 54 1.83 -3.37 -14.22
N ARG A 55 1.27 -4.15 -15.15
CA ARG A 55 0.22 -3.69 -16.07
C ARG A 55 -0.81 -4.79 -16.23
N THR A 56 -2.08 -4.43 -16.19
CA THR A 56 -3.19 -5.34 -16.53
C THR A 56 -3.18 -5.62 -18.02
N THR A 57 -3.42 -6.87 -18.41
CA THR A 57 -3.44 -7.30 -19.80
C THR A 57 -4.83 -7.84 -20.16
N LYS A 58 -4.97 -8.40 -21.37
CA LYS A 58 -6.25 -8.98 -21.79
C LYS A 58 -6.54 -10.20 -20.91
N MET A 59 -7.70 -10.18 -20.23
CA MET A 59 -8.14 -11.16 -19.23
C MET A 59 -7.55 -10.99 -17.81
N GLY A 60 -6.91 -9.85 -17.52
CA GLY A 60 -6.33 -9.55 -16.21
C GLY A 60 -4.81 -9.66 -16.21
#